data_AF-A0A9D1VY89-F1
#
_entry.id   AF-A0A9D1VY89-F1
#
_cell.length_a   1.000
_cell.length_b   1.000
_cell.length_c   1.000
_cell.angle_alpha   90.00
_cell.angle_beta   90.00
_cell.angle_gamma   90.00
#
_symmetry.space_group_name_H-M   'P 1'
#
loop_
_entity.id
_entity.type
_entity.pdbx_description
1 polymer ?
#
loop_
_entity_poly.entity_id
_entity_poly.type
_entity_poly.pdbx_seq_one_letter_code
_entity_poly.pdbx_strand_id
1 'polypeptide(L)'
;IAVYLLIYYSIYGFRGEWEYLNIKMLNSLIKSGKDMEESRCEIDRRLKKSDISHRYKTEMLDMLCENINKEVTWEWIQEIYRQNKVDPFYLTVVKLCVFNQRYQPDYVKRNPECEILFINRLVKHPEIMKCGNVMDMINMLHYESLGEFIGIPPKLKITLRSLLLLDSYLTDGVLDDERLKYSYVADTGQYLLVTSGEYKDITEIQKSYIKKAYEMKDGPVEEYVDNLYKECELCGKHLSYRQKERIRQNLINII
;
A
#
# COMPACT_ATOMS: atom_id res chain seq x y z
N ILE A 1 -14.66 22.71 -5.88
CA ILE A 1 -13.24 22.42 -6.20
C ILE A 1 -12.82 21.07 -5.61
N ALA A 2 -13.05 20.81 -4.31
CA ALA A 2 -12.76 19.51 -3.69
C ALA A 2 -13.35 18.31 -4.47
N VAL A 3 -14.66 18.30 -4.70
CA VAL A 3 -15.36 17.23 -5.43
C VAL A 3 -14.87 17.07 -6.86
N TYR A 4 -14.55 18.19 -7.53
CA TYR A 4 -13.96 18.19 -8.86
C TYR A 4 -12.60 17.48 -8.86
N LEU A 5 -11.74 17.74 -7.87
CA LEU A 5 -10.46 17.07 -7.74
C LEU A 5 -10.61 15.59 -7.39
N LEU A 6 -11.53 15.23 -6.49
CA LEU A 6 -11.80 13.82 -6.19
C LEU A 6 -12.22 13.05 -7.44
N ILE A 7 -13.12 13.63 -8.25
CA ILE A 7 -13.57 13.04 -9.51
C ILE A 7 -12.46 13.04 -10.55
N TYR A 8 -11.66 14.11 -10.63
CA TYR A 8 -10.49 14.19 -11.49
C TYR A 8 -9.49 13.07 -11.19
N TYR A 9 -9.15 12.87 -9.92
CA TYR A 9 -8.23 11.82 -9.51
C TYR A 9 -8.79 10.42 -9.79
N SER A 10 -10.09 10.21 -9.54
CA SER A 10 -10.80 8.96 -9.88
C SER A 10 -10.85 8.67 -11.38
N ILE A 11 -10.99 9.69 -12.23
CA ILE A 11 -11.08 9.54 -13.70
C ILE A 11 -9.70 9.29 -14.31
N TYR A 12 -8.67 9.99 -13.85
CA TYR A 12 -7.34 9.93 -14.46
C TYR A 12 -6.44 8.83 -13.86
N GLY A 13 -6.77 8.30 -12.67
CA GLY A 13 -6.12 7.08 -12.14
C GLY A 13 -6.34 5.83 -13.00
N PHE A 14 -7.33 5.86 -13.89
CA PHE A 14 -7.65 4.77 -14.80
C PHE A 14 -6.62 4.56 -15.93
N ARG A 15 -5.72 5.53 -16.19
CA ARG A 15 -4.71 5.41 -17.29
C ARG A 15 -3.30 5.90 -16.96
N GLY A 16 -3.09 6.63 -15.87
CA GLY A 16 -1.77 7.02 -15.39
C GLY A 16 -1.57 6.54 -13.95
N GLU A 17 -0.39 6.03 -13.64
CA GLU A 17 -0.02 5.86 -12.24
C GLU A 17 0.17 7.25 -11.65
N TRP A 18 -0.63 7.61 -10.64
CA TRP A 18 -0.41 8.84 -9.90
C TRP A 18 0.95 8.75 -9.22
N GLU A 19 1.82 9.73 -9.43
CA GLU A 19 3.10 9.76 -8.73
C GLU A 19 2.95 10.25 -7.28
N TYR A 20 1.96 11.13 -7.03
CA TYR A 20 1.76 11.73 -5.71
C TYR A 20 0.32 12.18 -5.48
N LEU A 21 -0.22 11.87 -4.31
CA LEU A 21 -1.52 12.37 -3.86
C LEU A 21 -1.39 13.40 -2.73
N ASN A 22 -1.75 14.66 -2.99
CA ASN A 22 -1.69 15.72 -1.99
C ASN A 22 -2.87 15.64 -0.99
N ILE A 23 -2.75 14.73 -0.02
CA ILE A 23 -3.74 14.50 1.05
C ILE A 23 -4.03 15.78 1.83
N LYS A 24 -3.01 16.58 2.15
CA LYS A 24 -3.17 17.83 2.93
C LYS A 24 -4.07 18.82 2.20
N MET A 25 -3.81 19.05 0.92
CA MET A 25 -4.64 19.92 0.08
C MET A 25 -6.07 19.41 0.00
N LEU A 26 -6.28 18.12 -0.25
CA LEU A 26 -7.62 17.53 -0.32
C LEU A 26 -8.37 17.69 1.01
N ASN A 27 -7.70 17.48 2.15
CA ASN A 27 -8.30 17.62 3.47
C ASN A 27 -8.74 19.06 3.74
N SER A 28 -7.89 20.05 3.43
CA SER A 28 -8.23 21.48 3.54
C SER A 28 -9.43 21.84 2.66
N LEU A 29 -9.46 21.36 1.41
CA LEU A 29 -10.53 21.66 0.48
C LEU A 29 -11.87 21.07 0.91
N ILE A 30 -11.88 19.84 1.44
CA ILE A 30 -13.10 19.20 1.94
C ILE A 30 -13.63 19.90 3.19
N LYS A 31 -12.77 20.25 4.15
CA LYS A 31 -13.17 21.01 5.35
C LYS A 31 -13.76 22.39 5.04
N SER A 32 -13.29 23.02 3.97
CA SER A 32 -13.79 24.32 3.52
C SER A 32 -15.02 24.25 2.60
N GLY A 33 -15.41 23.04 2.19
CA GLY A 33 -16.43 22.80 1.18
C GLY A 33 -17.85 22.82 1.77
N LYS A 34 -18.82 23.11 0.90
CA LYS A 34 -20.23 22.78 1.16
C LYS A 34 -20.43 21.28 1.03
N ASP A 35 -21.52 20.79 1.62
CA ASP A 35 -21.95 19.41 1.49
C ASP A 35 -22.05 18.99 0.01
N MET A 36 -21.52 17.80 -0.29
CA MET A 36 -21.40 17.28 -1.65
C MET A 36 -22.77 16.91 -2.23
N GLU A 37 -23.68 16.43 -1.38
CA GLU A 37 -25.03 16.01 -1.74
C GLU A 37 -25.90 17.24 -2.05
N GLU A 38 -25.82 18.28 -1.22
CA GLU A 38 -26.51 19.55 -1.42
C GLU A 38 -26.10 20.26 -2.72
N SER A 39 -24.84 20.06 -3.15
CA SER A 39 -24.28 20.72 -4.33
C SER A 39 -24.24 19.82 -5.58
N ARG A 40 -24.79 18.60 -5.53
CA ARG A 40 -24.62 17.57 -6.57
C ARG A 40 -24.98 18.05 -7.97
N CYS A 41 -26.17 18.63 -8.16
CA CYS A 41 -26.63 19.10 -9.47
C CYS A 41 -25.73 20.20 -10.06
N GLU A 42 -25.22 21.10 -9.21
CA GLU A 42 -24.29 22.14 -9.64
C GLU A 42 -22.95 21.55 -10.06
N ILE A 43 -22.43 20.60 -9.27
CA ILE A 43 -21.17 19.91 -9.51
C ILE A 43 -21.24 19.12 -10.83
N ASP A 44 -22.30 18.34 -11.03
CA ASP A 44 -22.53 17.57 -12.25
C ASP A 44 -22.51 18.47 -13.50
N ARG A 45 -23.27 19.57 -13.45
CA ARG A 45 -23.33 20.54 -14.55
C ARG A 45 -21.96 21.16 -14.85
N ARG A 46 -21.16 21.44 -13.81
CA ARG A 46 -19.80 21.98 -13.98
C ARG A 46 -18.85 20.95 -14.59
N LEU A 47 -18.91 19.69 -14.14
CA LEU A 47 -18.08 18.61 -14.68
C LEU A 47 -18.37 18.35 -16.17
N LYS A 48 -19.65 18.32 -16.56
CA LYS A 48 -20.08 18.20 -17.95
C LYS A 48 -19.61 19.33 -18.86
N LYS A 49 -19.25 20.49 -18.30
CA LYS A 49 -18.74 21.66 -19.04
C LYS A 49 -17.23 21.87 -18.91
N SER A 50 -16.56 20.98 -18.19
CA SER A 50 -15.11 21.10 -17.96
C SER A 50 -14.31 20.34 -19.01
N ASP A 51 -12.99 20.54 -18.98
CA ASP A 51 -12.05 19.87 -19.91
C ASP A 51 -12.04 18.33 -19.74
N ILE A 52 -12.56 17.83 -18.63
CA ILE A 52 -12.66 16.39 -18.33
C ILE A 52 -14.02 15.79 -18.70
N SER A 53 -14.94 16.59 -19.26
CA SER A 53 -16.29 16.19 -19.65
C SER A 53 -16.31 14.96 -20.56
N HIS A 54 -15.34 14.85 -21.47
CA HIS A 54 -15.19 13.73 -22.40
C HIS A 54 -14.94 12.37 -21.73
N ARG A 55 -14.54 12.35 -20.45
CA ARG A 55 -14.32 11.13 -19.65
C ARG A 55 -15.28 11.00 -18.47
N TYR A 56 -15.96 12.08 -18.12
CA TYR A 56 -16.88 12.12 -17.00
C TYR A 56 -18.23 11.50 -17.37
N LYS A 57 -18.76 10.68 -16.46
CA LYS A 57 -20.14 10.19 -16.49
C LYS A 57 -20.82 10.56 -15.19
N THR A 58 -22.10 10.97 -15.25
CA THR A 58 -22.89 11.31 -14.05
C THR A 58 -22.81 10.20 -12.99
N GLU A 59 -22.84 8.94 -13.41
CA GLU A 59 -22.73 7.77 -12.53
C GLU A 59 -21.46 7.74 -11.65
N MET A 60 -20.38 8.40 -12.08
CA MET A 60 -19.15 8.50 -11.28
C MET A 60 -19.33 9.43 -10.08
N LEU A 61 -20.04 10.56 -10.27
CA LEU A 61 -20.40 11.47 -9.19
C LEU A 61 -21.42 10.81 -8.26
N ASP A 62 -22.40 10.11 -8.83
CA ASP A 62 -23.42 9.40 -8.06
C ASP A 62 -22.77 8.38 -7.14
N MET A 63 -21.88 7.56 -7.70
CA MET A 63 -21.17 6.57 -6.92
C MET A 63 -20.25 7.19 -5.86
N LEU A 64 -19.61 8.33 -6.14
CA LEU A 64 -18.83 9.05 -5.13
C LEU A 64 -19.73 9.51 -3.98
N CYS A 65 -20.85 10.19 -4.26
CA CYS A 65 -21.79 10.66 -3.24
C CYS A 65 -22.35 9.51 -2.41
N GLU A 66 -22.76 8.42 -3.06
CA GLU A 66 -23.33 7.24 -2.40
C GLU A 66 -22.32 6.52 -1.48
N ASN A 67 -21.03 6.57 -1.80
CA ASN A 67 -20.02 5.78 -1.09
C ASN A 67 -19.18 6.59 -0.10
N ILE A 68 -19.18 7.92 -0.19
CA ILE A 68 -18.28 8.74 0.62
C ILE A 68 -18.56 8.59 2.12
N ASN A 69 -19.84 8.45 2.50
CA ASN A 69 -20.27 8.33 3.89
C ASN A 69 -20.50 6.88 4.35
N LYS A 70 -20.42 5.90 3.45
CA LYS A 70 -20.50 4.48 3.84
C LYS A 70 -19.31 4.11 4.71
N GLU A 71 -19.45 3.10 5.55
CA GLU A 71 -18.31 2.57 6.29
C GLU A 71 -17.26 1.97 5.34
N VAL A 72 -16.00 2.02 5.74
CA VAL A 72 -14.91 1.39 4.99
C VAL A 72 -14.78 -0.04 5.52
N THR A 73 -15.47 -0.97 4.88
CA THR A 73 -15.35 -2.41 5.16
C THR A 73 -14.68 -3.11 3.98
N TRP A 74 -14.29 -4.38 4.14
CA TRP A 74 -13.69 -5.11 3.03
C TRP A 74 -14.71 -5.52 1.98
N GLU A 75 -15.94 -5.86 2.40
CA GLU A 75 -17.09 -6.01 1.52
C GLU A 75 -17.27 -4.78 0.63
N TRP A 76 -17.23 -3.58 1.23
CA TRP A 76 -17.34 -2.32 0.51
C TRP A 76 -16.19 -2.12 -0.49
N ILE A 77 -14.94 -2.43 -0.10
CA ILE A 77 -13.79 -2.36 -1.01
C ILE A 77 -13.99 -3.29 -2.21
N GLN A 78 -14.30 -4.58 -1.96
CA GLN A 78 -14.52 -5.57 -3.01
C GLN A 78 -15.63 -5.16 -3.97
N GLU A 79 -16.71 -4.59 -3.44
CA GLU A 79 -17.84 -4.12 -4.25
C GLU A 79 -17.43 -2.99 -5.20
N ILE A 80 -16.62 -2.03 -4.77
CA ILE A 80 -16.15 -0.96 -5.67
C ILE A 80 -15.17 -1.49 -6.70
N TYR A 81 -14.28 -2.42 -6.32
CA TYR A 81 -13.41 -3.11 -7.29
C TYR A 81 -14.24 -3.84 -8.36
N ARG A 82 -15.36 -4.47 -7.98
CA ARG A 82 -16.28 -5.15 -8.90
C ARG A 82 -17.02 -4.18 -9.82
N GLN A 83 -17.47 -3.03 -9.29
CA GLN A 83 -18.18 -2.03 -10.07
C GLN A 83 -17.29 -1.35 -11.12
N ASN A 84 -16.01 -1.12 -10.79
CA ASN A 84 -14.99 -0.55 -11.68
C ASN A 84 -15.45 0.76 -12.39
N LYS A 85 -16.26 1.58 -11.71
CA LYS A 85 -16.77 2.87 -12.24
C LYS A 85 -15.90 4.06 -11.82
N VAL A 86 -15.26 3.97 -10.67
CA VAL A 86 -14.19 4.88 -10.22
C VAL A 86 -13.01 4.04 -9.75
N ASP A 87 -11.86 4.66 -9.60
CA ASP A 87 -10.68 4.02 -9.04
C ASP A 87 -10.91 3.59 -7.58
N PRO A 88 -10.97 2.28 -7.28
CA PRO A 88 -11.28 1.77 -5.95
C PRO A 88 -10.18 2.09 -4.93
N PHE A 89 -8.91 2.01 -5.34
CA PHE A 89 -7.79 2.37 -4.47
C PHE A 89 -7.90 3.84 -4.05
N TYR A 90 -8.16 4.73 -5.01
CA TYR A 90 -8.28 6.15 -4.74
C TYR A 90 -9.44 6.47 -3.80
N LEU A 91 -10.62 5.87 -4.03
CA LEU A 91 -11.78 6.11 -3.17
C LEU A 91 -11.54 5.62 -1.74
N THR A 92 -10.92 4.44 -1.57
CA THR A 92 -10.52 3.93 -0.25
C THR A 92 -9.55 4.88 0.45
N VAL A 93 -8.51 5.32 -0.25
CA VAL A 93 -7.51 6.27 0.28
C VAL A 93 -8.15 7.59 0.68
N VAL A 94 -9.05 8.14 -0.13
CA VAL A 94 -9.75 9.40 0.18
C VAL A 94 -10.57 9.25 1.45
N LYS A 95 -11.29 8.15 1.63
CA LYS A 95 -12.09 7.93 2.84
C LYS A 95 -11.20 7.82 4.09
N LEU A 96 -10.12 7.05 4.01
CA LEU A 96 -9.20 6.84 5.14
C LEU A 96 -8.39 8.11 5.47
N CYS A 97 -7.85 8.78 4.46
CA CYS A 97 -6.88 9.87 4.63
C CYS A 97 -7.50 11.27 4.67
N VAL A 98 -8.61 11.48 3.95
CA VAL A 98 -9.21 12.81 3.78
C VAL A 98 -10.45 12.97 4.63
N PHE A 99 -11.36 11.99 4.59
CA PHE A 99 -12.56 11.96 5.44
C PHE A 99 -12.28 11.39 6.84
N ASN A 100 -11.05 10.95 7.09
CA ASN A 100 -10.60 10.42 8.39
C ASN A 100 -11.48 9.25 8.90
N GLN A 101 -12.02 8.46 7.97
CA GLN A 101 -12.76 7.25 8.32
C GLN A 101 -11.80 6.14 8.71
N ARG A 102 -12.30 5.20 9.50
CA ARG A 102 -11.57 4.02 9.90
C ARG A 102 -12.09 2.81 9.16
N TYR A 103 -11.18 1.90 8.81
CA TYR A 103 -11.55 0.59 8.36
C TYR A 103 -12.26 -0.17 9.50
N GLN A 104 -13.39 -0.79 9.17
CA GLN A 104 -14.16 -1.65 10.06
C GLN A 104 -14.04 -3.08 9.54
N PRO A 105 -13.46 -4.01 10.33
CA PRO A 105 -13.35 -5.39 9.91
C PRO A 105 -14.72 -6.04 9.78
N ASP A 106 -14.89 -6.88 8.76
CA ASP A 106 -16.10 -7.65 8.51
C ASP A 106 -15.80 -9.14 8.32
N TYR A 107 -16.86 -9.97 8.44
CA TYR A 107 -16.77 -11.43 8.34
C TYR A 107 -16.99 -11.95 6.91
N VAL A 108 -16.83 -11.09 5.89
CA VAL A 108 -17.07 -11.48 4.51
C VAL A 108 -15.91 -12.32 3.97
N LYS A 109 -16.21 -13.29 3.12
CA LYS A 109 -15.19 -14.09 2.42
C LYS A 109 -14.24 -13.13 1.68
N ARG A 110 -12.98 -13.17 2.08
CA ARG A 110 -11.94 -12.31 1.51
C ARG A 110 -11.54 -12.78 0.12
N ASN A 111 -11.21 -11.81 -0.74
CA ASN A 111 -10.60 -12.03 -2.04
C ASN A 111 -9.14 -11.55 -1.97
N PRO A 112 -8.19 -12.49 -1.82
CA PRO A 112 -6.75 -12.21 -1.84
C PRO A 112 -6.32 -11.30 -2.99
N GLU A 113 -6.92 -11.44 -4.18
CA GLU A 113 -6.50 -10.63 -5.34
C GLU A 113 -6.72 -9.13 -5.12
N CYS A 114 -7.81 -8.74 -4.45
CA CYS A 114 -8.10 -7.33 -4.18
C CYS A 114 -7.12 -6.75 -3.15
N GLU A 115 -6.70 -7.54 -2.16
CA GLU A 115 -5.68 -7.15 -1.16
C GLU A 115 -4.33 -6.93 -1.84
N ILE A 116 -3.91 -7.88 -2.67
CA ILE A 116 -2.65 -7.79 -3.42
C ILE A 116 -2.65 -6.59 -4.39
N LEU A 117 -3.78 -6.32 -5.06
CA LEU A 117 -3.91 -5.12 -5.90
C LEU A 117 -3.80 -3.83 -5.10
N PHE A 118 -4.40 -3.79 -3.90
CA PHE A 118 -4.29 -2.63 -3.01
C PHE A 118 -2.85 -2.42 -2.54
N ILE A 119 -2.17 -3.47 -2.06
CA ILE A 119 -0.76 -3.41 -1.62
C ILE A 119 0.15 -2.95 -2.77
N ASN A 120 0.01 -3.55 -3.95
CA ASN A 120 0.81 -3.21 -5.14
C ASN A 120 0.71 -1.73 -5.54
N ARG A 121 -0.41 -1.08 -5.24
CA ARG A 121 -0.59 0.36 -5.46
C ARG A 121 -0.07 1.16 -4.28
N LEU A 122 -0.34 0.73 -3.05
CA LEU A 122 0.08 1.43 -1.83
C LEU A 122 1.60 1.63 -1.76
N VAL A 123 2.40 0.62 -2.14
CA VAL A 123 3.87 0.71 -2.11
C VAL A 123 4.47 1.84 -2.96
N LYS A 124 3.69 2.35 -3.93
CA LYS A 124 4.06 3.46 -4.81
C LYS A 124 3.79 4.83 -4.18
N HIS A 125 3.09 4.86 -3.05
CA HIS A 125 2.60 6.09 -2.43
C HIS A 125 3.07 6.24 -0.97
N PRO A 126 4.35 6.58 -0.73
CA PRO A 126 4.89 6.86 0.60
C PRO A 126 4.08 7.91 1.40
N GLU A 127 3.46 8.86 0.71
CA GLU A 127 2.62 9.90 1.30
C GLU A 127 1.32 9.36 1.90
N ILE A 128 0.78 8.27 1.33
CA ILE A 128 -0.42 7.60 1.82
C ILE A 128 -0.07 6.71 3.03
N MET A 129 1.09 6.05 3.01
CA MET A 129 1.57 5.20 4.11
C MET A 129 1.80 5.97 5.42
N LYS A 130 1.94 7.30 5.36
CA LYS A 130 1.99 8.16 6.55
C LYS A 130 0.63 8.36 7.23
N CYS A 131 -0.47 7.90 6.63
CA CYS A 131 -1.79 7.99 7.22
C CYS A 131 -2.04 6.83 8.19
N GLY A 132 -2.27 7.16 9.47
CA GLY A 132 -2.56 6.18 10.52
C GLY A 132 -3.72 5.24 10.16
N ASN A 133 -4.85 5.77 9.67
CA ASN A 133 -6.01 4.93 9.30
C ASN A 133 -5.70 3.93 8.16
N VAL A 134 -4.75 4.25 7.27
CA VAL A 134 -4.29 3.30 6.23
C VAL A 134 -3.44 2.21 6.85
N MET A 135 -2.49 2.57 7.71
CA MET A 135 -1.63 1.59 8.38
C MET A 135 -2.41 0.71 9.36
N ASP A 136 -3.40 1.26 10.06
CA ASP A 136 -4.33 0.50 10.90
C ASP A 136 -5.11 -0.52 10.07
N MET A 137 -5.58 -0.14 8.88
CA MET A 137 -6.24 -1.07 7.95
C MET A 137 -5.28 -2.18 7.51
N ILE A 138 -4.05 -1.87 7.12
CA ILE A 138 -3.06 -2.89 6.72
C ILE A 138 -2.77 -3.86 7.88
N ASN A 139 -2.60 -3.35 9.09
CA ASN A 139 -2.38 -4.18 10.27
C ASN A 139 -3.57 -5.10 10.54
N MET A 140 -4.81 -4.60 10.42
CA MET A 140 -6.00 -5.44 10.54
C MET A 140 -6.06 -6.51 9.46
N LEU A 141 -5.79 -6.18 8.20
CA LEU A 141 -5.72 -7.16 7.11
C LEU A 141 -4.64 -8.22 7.35
N HIS A 142 -3.52 -7.86 7.97
CA HIS A 142 -2.48 -8.83 8.32
C HIS A 142 -2.97 -9.89 9.31
N TYR A 143 -3.69 -9.47 10.35
CA TYR A 143 -4.29 -10.41 11.32
C TYR A 143 -5.39 -11.28 10.71
N GLU A 144 -6.12 -10.77 9.71
CA GLU A 144 -7.29 -11.44 9.14
C GLU A 144 -7.00 -12.37 7.97
N SER A 145 -6.02 -12.04 7.12
CA SER A 145 -5.80 -12.75 5.85
C SER A 145 -4.34 -12.78 5.38
N LEU A 146 -3.61 -11.67 5.46
CA LEU A 146 -2.27 -11.61 4.85
C LEU A 146 -1.26 -12.52 5.59
N GLY A 147 -1.41 -12.69 6.90
CA GLY A 147 -0.57 -13.57 7.70
C GLY A 147 -0.71 -15.06 7.35
N GLU A 148 -1.78 -15.45 6.65
CA GLU A 148 -2.02 -16.86 6.27
C GLU A 148 -1.34 -17.27 4.96
N PHE A 149 -0.72 -16.33 4.22
CA PHE A 149 -0.08 -16.68 2.95
C PHE A 149 1.15 -17.58 3.16
N ILE A 150 1.06 -18.79 2.60
CA ILE A 150 2.19 -19.69 2.46
C ILE A 150 2.94 -19.30 1.19
N GLY A 151 4.02 -18.54 1.36
CA GLY A 151 4.85 -18.04 0.26
C GLY A 151 4.35 -16.74 -0.36
N ILE A 152 4.74 -16.47 -1.61
CA ILE A 152 4.46 -15.18 -2.25
C ILE A 152 3.18 -15.25 -3.07
N PRO A 153 2.17 -14.40 -2.77
CA PRO A 153 0.91 -14.39 -3.48
C PRO A 153 1.09 -14.15 -5.00
N PRO A 154 0.30 -14.84 -5.84
CA PRO A 154 0.24 -14.53 -7.26
C PRO A 154 -0.08 -13.05 -7.50
N LYS A 155 0.53 -12.45 -8.54
CA LYS A 155 0.36 -11.03 -8.93
C LYS A 155 0.95 -10.00 -7.94
N LEU A 156 1.56 -10.40 -6.81
CA LEU A 156 2.31 -9.46 -5.98
C LEU A 156 3.51 -8.92 -6.76
N LYS A 157 3.65 -7.59 -6.80
CA LYS A 157 4.85 -6.92 -7.31
C LYS A 157 5.87 -6.89 -6.21
N ILE A 158 6.82 -7.82 -6.26
CA ILE A 158 7.81 -8.02 -5.20
C ILE A 158 8.74 -6.81 -5.14
N THR A 159 8.70 -6.15 -3.99
CA THR A 159 9.57 -5.06 -3.55
C THR A 159 9.78 -5.21 -2.05
N LEU A 160 10.81 -4.58 -1.48
CA LEU A 160 10.99 -4.57 -0.02
C LEU A 160 9.71 -4.11 0.69
N ARG A 161 9.10 -3.00 0.23
CA ARG A 161 7.86 -2.48 0.82
C ARG A 161 6.69 -3.45 0.74
N SER A 162 6.49 -4.10 -0.40
CA SER A 162 5.37 -5.04 -0.54
C SER A 162 5.54 -6.23 0.41
N LEU A 163 6.78 -6.71 0.57
CA LEU A 163 7.09 -7.79 1.51
C LEU A 163 6.94 -7.35 2.96
N LEU A 164 7.37 -6.12 3.30
CA LEU A 164 7.19 -5.55 4.65
C LEU A 164 5.71 -5.34 5.00
N LEU A 165 4.90 -4.85 4.07
CA LEU A 165 3.46 -4.64 4.29
C LEU A 165 2.67 -5.95 4.38
N LEU A 166 3.09 -6.96 3.60
CA LEU A 166 2.48 -8.29 3.66
C LEU A 166 2.91 -9.05 4.92
N ASP A 167 4.16 -8.81 5.36
CA ASP A 167 4.84 -9.46 6.48
C ASP A 167 4.81 -10.98 6.40
N SER A 168 5.09 -11.51 5.20
CA SER A 168 5.05 -12.95 4.94
C SER A 168 6.29 -13.68 5.47
N TYR A 169 6.06 -14.87 6.01
CA TYR A 169 7.14 -15.77 6.37
C TYR A 169 7.68 -16.51 5.13
N LEU A 170 8.90 -16.17 4.70
CA LEU A 170 9.56 -16.81 3.56
C LEU A 170 10.39 -18.02 4.01
N THR A 171 9.83 -19.22 3.82
CA THR A 171 10.54 -20.49 4.07
C THR A 171 11.60 -20.75 2.98
N ASP A 172 12.57 -21.63 3.28
CA ASP A 172 13.58 -22.05 2.29
C ASP A 172 12.94 -22.60 1.00
N GLY A 173 11.84 -23.35 1.11
CA GLY A 173 11.11 -23.86 -0.06
C GLY A 173 10.46 -22.76 -0.91
N VAL A 174 10.08 -21.63 -0.32
CA VAL A 174 9.61 -20.45 -1.07
C VAL A 174 10.79 -19.74 -1.74
N LEU A 175 11.92 -19.62 -1.04
CA LEU A 175 13.16 -19.04 -1.56
C LEU A 175 13.78 -19.86 -2.69
N ASP A 176 13.33 -21.10 -2.87
CA ASP A 176 13.73 -21.95 -3.97
C ASP A 176 13.08 -21.60 -5.33
N ASP A 177 12.04 -20.74 -5.34
CA ASP A 177 11.38 -20.22 -6.55
C ASP A 177 12.37 -19.42 -7.42
N GLU A 178 12.48 -19.80 -8.71
CA GLU A 178 13.41 -19.18 -9.67
C GLU A 178 13.18 -17.66 -9.83
N ARG A 179 11.94 -17.18 -9.71
CA ARG A 179 11.64 -15.74 -9.81
C ARG A 179 12.35 -14.97 -8.72
N LEU A 180 12.39 -15.50 -7.50
CA LEU A 180 13.10 -14.87 -6.39
C LEU A 180 14.60 -14.95 -6.58
N LYS A 181 15.09 -16.13 -6.97
CA LYS A 181 16.53 -16.41 -7.13
C LYS A 181 17.21 -15.53 -8.16
N TYR A 182 16.48 -15.06 -9.17
CA TYR A 182 17.07 -14.33 -10.29
C TYR A 182 16.52 -12.92 -10.49
N SER A 183 15.23 -12.68 -10.22
CA SER A 183 14.59 -11.39 -10.55
C SER A 183 14.39 -10.46 -9.36
N TYR A 184 14.30 -11.00 -8.13
CA TYR A 184 13.92 -10.23 -6.93
C TYR A 184 14.88 -10.46 -5.76
N VAL A 185 16.12 -10.83 -6.05
CA VAL A 185 17.14 -11.14 -5.03
C VAL A 185 17.39 -9.97 -4.09
N ALA A 186 17.46 -8.75 -4.62
CA ALA A 186 17.71 -7.54 -3.83
C ALA A 186 16.62 -7.31 -2.78
N ASP A 187 15.36 -7.17 -3.21
CA ASP A 187 14.23 -6.93 -2.32
C ASP A 187 14.03 -8.09 -1.31
N THR A 188 14.21 -9.33 -1.77
CA THR A 188 14.07 -10.53 -0.93
C THR A 188 15.17 -10.57 0.14
N GLY A 189 16.43 -10.33 -0.23
CA GLY A 189 17.55 -10.33 0.71
C GLY A 189 17.46 -9.18 1.73
N GLN A 190 17.02 -7.99 1.30
CA GLN A 190 16.73 -6.88 2.20
C GLN A 190 15.65 -7.24 3.23
N TYR A 191 14.54 -7.83 2.77
CA TYR A 191 13.44 -8.26 3.62
C TYR A 191 13.86 -9.34 4.63
N LEU A 192 14.60 -10.35 4.16
CA LEU A 192 15.13 -11.42 5.02
C LEU A 192 16.06 -10.87 6.09
N LEU A 193 16.93 -9.91 5.75
CA LEU A 193 17.80 -9.28 6.73
C LEU A 193 16.99 -8.55 7.82
N VAL A 194 16.00 -7.75 7.44
CA VAL A 194 15.14 -7.02 8.39
C VAL A 194 14.42 -7.99 9.33
N THR A 195 13.77 -9.01 8.78
CA THR A 195 12.96 -9.97 9.55
C THR A 195 13.81 -10.94 10.38
N SER A 196 15.05 -11.22 9.96
CA SER A 196 15.98 -12.04 10.75
C SER A 196 16.41 -11.37 12.07
N GLY A 197 16.39 -10.03 12.14
CA GLY A 197 16.78 -9.27 13.33
C GLY A 197 15.85 -9.49 14.53
N GLU A 198 14.70 -10.13 14.31
CA GLU A 198 13.69 -10.37 15.32
C GLU A 198 14.05 -11.61 16.17
N TYR A 199 14.10 -12.85 15.62
CA TYR A 199 14.19 -14.05 16.47
C TYR A 199 14.75 -15.36 15.85
N LYS A 200 15.47 -15.37 14.70
CA LYS A 200 15.85 -16.66 14.05
C LYS A 200 17.30 -16.75 13.58
N ASP A 201 17.84 -17.97 13.69
CA ASP A 201 19.04 -18.39 12.96
C ASP A 201 18.76 -18.30 11.45
N ILE A 202 19.67 -17.64 10.73
CA ILE A 202 19.55 -17.41 9.29
C ILE A 202 20.07 -18.65 8.57
N THR A 203 19.25 -19.24 7.70
CA THR A 203 19.63 -20.42 6.90
C THR A 203 20.67 -20.06 5.85
N GLU A 204 21.43 -21.04 5.34
CA GLU A 204 22.43 -20.77 4.29
C GLU A 204 21.82 -20.20 3.01
N ILE A 205 20.59 -20.61 2.66
CA ILE A 205 19.86 -20.04 1.52
C ILE A 205 19.55 -18.56 1.80
N GLN A 206 19.03 -18.23 2.99
CA GLN A 206 18.75 -16.85 3.37
C GLN A 206 20.01 -15.98 3.40
N LYS A 207 21.14 -16.49 3.92
CA LYS A 207 22.43 -15.79 3.90
C LYS A 207 22.86 -15.44 2.48
N SER A 208 22.70 -16.38 1.54
CA SER A 208 23.02 -16.17 0.11
C SER A 208 22.22 -15.01 -0.49
N TYR A 209 20.91 -14.93 -0.20
CA TYR A 209 20.08 -13.80 -0.63
C TYR A 209 20.51 -12.47 0.00
N ILE A 210 20.74 -12.45 1.31
CA ILE A 210 21.17 -11.26 2.05
C ILE A 210 22.49 -10.73 1.50
N LYS A 211 23.46 -11.62 1.30
CA LYS A 211 24.78 -11.28 0.75
C LYS A 211 24.66 -10.66 -0.64
N LYS A 212 23.95 -11.32 -1.57
CA LYS A 212 23.76 -10.81 -2.93
C LYS A 212 23.03 -9.46 -2.96
N ALA A 213 22.01 -9.29 -2.12
CA ALA A 213 21.27 -8.02 -2.02
C ALA A 213 22.18 -6.86 -1.58
N TYR A 214 23.09 -7.12 -0.64
CA TYR A 214 24.08 -6.14 -0.21
C TYR A 214 25.13 -5.85 -1.30
N GLU A 215 25.68 -6.88 -1.93
CA GLU A 215 26.66 -6.76 -3.03
C GLU A 215 26.11 -5.92 -4.20
N MET A 216 24.82 -6.00 -4.49
CA MET A 216 24.17 -5.19 -5.53
C MET A 216 24.07 -3.69 -5.21
N LYS A 217 24.14 -3.31 -3.92
CA LYS A 217 23.96 -1.91 -3.48
C LYS A 217 25.25 -1.09 -3.55
N ASP A 218 26.41 -1.76 -3.56
CA ASP A 218 27.76 -1.16 -3.58
C ASP A 218 27.90 0.07 -2.68
N GLY A 219 27.89 -0.14 -1.36
CA GLY A 219 28.04 0.96 -0.40
C GLY A 219 28.25 0.51 1.04
N PRO A 220 28.47 1.44 1.99
CA PRO A 220 28.77 1.11 3.38
C PRO A 220 27.61 0.38 4.09
N VAL A 221 27.96 -0.55 4.98
CA VAL A 221 27.02 -1.29 5.85
C VAL A 221 26.06 -0.33 6.57
N GLU A 222 26.57 0.73 7.19
CA GLU A 222 25.75 1.66 7.98
C GLU A 222 24.68 2.34 7.12
N GLU A 223 25.05 2.79 5.92
CA GLU A 223 24.11 3.45 5.01
C GLU A 223 23.06 2.46 4.48
N TYR A 224 23.45 1.21 4.23
CA TYR A 224 22.51 0.16 3.86
C TYR A 224 21.49 -0.11 4.96
N VAL A 225 21.95 -0.29 6.21
CA VAL A 225 21.09 -0.51 7.38
C VAL A 225 20.18 0.69 7.65
N ASP A 226 20.69 1.93 7.51
CA ASP A 226 19.91 3.15 7.66
C ASP A 226 18.78 3.27 6.63
N ASN A 227 19.04 2.88 5.39
CA ASN A 227 18.02 2.88 4.34
C ASN A 227 16.94 1.83 4.62
N LEU A 228 17.32 0.62 5.06
CA LEU A 228 16.35 -0.40 5.49
C LEU A 228 15.49 0.08 6.66
N TYR A 229 16.11 0.76 7.64
CA TYR A 229 15.40 1.32 8.78
C TYR A 229 14.34 2.33 8.35
N LYS A 230 14.68 3.26 7.44
CA LYS A 230 13.72 4.24 6.89
C LYS A 230 12.55 3.58 6.16
N GLU A 231 12.81 2.52 5.41
CA GLU A 231 11.76 1.75 4.73
C GLU A 231 10.85 1.02 5.73
N CYS A 232 11.41 0.46 6.81
CA CYS A 232 10.62 -0.14 7.89
C CYS A 232 9.70 0.88 8.56
N GLU A 233 10.23 2.05 8.93
CA GLU A 233 9.44 3.13 9.53
C GLU A 233 8.30 3.60 8.61
N LEU A 234 8.58 3.71 7.30
CA LEU A 234 7.54 4.06 6.31
C LEU A 234 6.44 2.99 6.24
N CYS A 235 6.80 1.71 6.36
CA CYS A 235 5.89 0.57 6.42
C CYS A 235 5.23 0.36 7.80
N GLY A 236 5.38 1.28 8.75
CA GLY A 236 4.81 1.17 10.09
C GLY A 236 5.49 0.13 10.99
N LYS A 237 6.64 -0.41 10.57
CA LYS A 237 7.47 -1.32 11.37
C LYS A 237 8.49 -0.51 12.16
N HIS A 238 8.11 -0.14 13.38
CA HIS A 238 8.98 0.63 14.28
C HIS A 238 10.06 -0.25 14.91
N LEU A 239 11.24 -0.26 14.31
CA LEU A 239 12.37 -1.03 14.81
C LEU A 239 13.04 -0.30 15.98
N SER A 240 13.26 -1.01 17.08
CA SER A 240 14.06 -0.52 18.19
C SER A 240 15.54 -0.39 17.81
N TYR A 241 16.30 0.43 18.55
CA TYR A 241 17.76 0.52 18.40
C TYR A 241 18.43 -0.87 18.47
N ARG A 242 17.97 -1.74 19.37
CA ARG A 242 18.51 -3.10 19.52
C ARG A 242 18.25 -3.96 18.28
N GLN A 243 17.07 -3.85 17.67
CA GLN A 243 16.76 -4.57 16.42
C GLN A 243 17.60 -4.05 15.27
N LYS A 244 17.78 -2.73 15.16
CA LYS A 244 18.68 -2.12 14.16
C LYS A 244 20.12 -2.61 14.30
N GLU A 245 20.65 -2.66 15.52
CA GLU A 245 21.99 -3.17 15.78
C GLU A 245 22.11 -4.67 15.46
N ARG A 246 21.08 -5.47 15.74
CA ARG A 246 21.06 -6.89 15.33
C ARG A 246 21.09 -7.07 13.82
N ILE A 247 20.29 -6.30 13.09
CA ILE A 247 20.31 -6.29 11.61
C ILE A 247 21.73 -6.01 11.10
N ARG A 248 22.41 -5.01 11.69
CA ARG A 248 23.79 -4.64 11.37
C ARG A 248 24.77 -5.78 11.62
N GLN A 249 24.70 -6.41 12.80
CA GLN A 249 25.56 -7.53 13.17
C GLN A 249 25.32 -8.75 12.28
N ASN A 250 24.06 -9.07 11.99
CA ASN A 250 23.69 -10.17 11.10
C ASN A 250 24.31 -9.96 9.71
N LEU A 251 24.25 -8.74 9.18
CA LEU A 251 24.86 -8.43 7.89
C LEU A 251 26.38 -8.60 7.93
N ILE A 252 27.07 -8.07 8.94
CA ILE A 252 28.54 -8.20 9.09
C ILE A 252 28.97 -9.66 9.17
N ASN A 253 28.19 -10.52 9.84
CA ASN A 253 28.49 -11.94 9.96
C ASN A 253 28.25 -12.73 8.65
N ILE A 254 27.52 -12.17 7.69
CA ILE A 254 27.15 -12.82 6.43
C ILE A 254 28.09 -12.44 5.28
N ILE A 255 28.55 -11.19 5.24
CA ILE A 255 29.40 -10.67 4.15
C ILE A 255 30.79 -11.31 4.16
#